data_AF-A0A2D4M8D4-F1
#
_entry.id   AF-A0A2D4M8D4-F1
#
_cell.length_a   1.000
_cell.length_b   1.000
_cell.length_c   1.000
_cell.angle_alpha   90.00
_cell.angle_beta   90.00
_cell.angle_gamma   90.00
#
_symmetry.space_group_name_H-M   'P 1'
#
loop_
_entity.id
_entity.type
_entity.pdbx_description
1 polymer ?
#
loop_
_entity_poly.entity_id
_entity_poly.type
_entity_poly.pdbx_seq_one_letter_code
_entity_poly.pdbx_strand_id
1 'polypeptide(L)'
;FHKSPSLLICDSMRAHMTVTVKAHVRTTNSELAVIPGGLTKELQPLDISINRSFKVKLRAAWEHWMTEGDHTFTNIGRQHCATYATMCQWIVDAWKKVSVSSVIRAFRKAGITTE
;
A
#
# COMPACT_ATOMS: atom_id res chain seq x y z
N PHE A 1 -4.94 -20.89 0.32
CA PHE A 1 -5.07 -19.87 1.37
C PHE A 1 -4.47 -20.38 2.67
N HIS A 2 -4.16 -19.50 3.63
CA HIS A 2 -3.30 -19.80 4.77
C HIS A 2 -3.78 -21.01 5.58
N LYS A 3 -2.84 -21.90 5.95
CA LYS A 3 -3.13 -23.05 6.82
C LYS A 3 -3.50 -22.62 8.24
N SER A 4 -2.96 -21.49 8.69
CA SER A 4 -3.24 -20.92 10.01
C SER A 4 -4.22 -19.74 9.88
N PRO A 5 -5.06 -19.49 10.91
CA PRO A 5 -5.90 -18.30 10.96
C PRO A 5 -5.06 -17.03 10.82
N SER A 6 -5.57 -16.04 10.07
CA SER A 6 -4.92 -14.73 9.91
C SER A 6 -5.86 -13.55 10.17
N LEU A 7 -5.29 -12.39 10.49
CA LEU A 7 -6.04 -11.15 10.66
C LEU A 7 -5.86 -10.25 9.44
N LEU A 8 -6.96 -9.84 8.82
CA LEU A 8 -7.00 -8.79 7.81
C LEU A 8 -7.44 -7.49 8.46
N ILE A 9 -6.59 -6.47 8.39
CA ILE A 9 -6.81 -5.19 9.07
C ILE A 9 -7.12 -4.13 8.03
N CYS A 10 -8.31 -3.51 8.15
CA CYS A 10 -8.79 -2.49 7.22
C CYS A 10 -9.27 -1.24 7.99
N ASP A 11 -9.30 -0.09 7.32
CA ASP A 11 -9.97 1.09 7.85
C ASP A 11 -11.50 0.91 7.86
N SER A 12 -12.21 1.88 8.44
CA SER A 12 -13.67 1.92 8.47
C SER A 12 -14.31 2.41 7.15
N MET A 13 -13.64 2.26 6.00
CA MET A 13 -14.26 2.58 4.71
C MET A 13 -15.47 1.66 4.48
N ARG A 14 -16.60 2.24 4.05
CA ARG A 14 -17.87 1.51 3.83
C ARG A 14 -17.71 0.27 2.93
N ALA A 15 -16.81 0.33 1.94
CA ALA A 15 -16.53 -0.78 1.05
C ALA A 15 -15.98 -2.02 1.79
N HIS A 16 -15.14 -1.84 2.82
CA HIS A 16 -14.56 -2.94 3.61
C HIS A 16 -15.57 -3.57 4.57
N MET A 17 -16.64 -2.85 4.95
CA MET A 17 -17.57 -3.28 5.99
C MET A 17 -18.81 -4.03 5.48
N THR A 18 -18.93 -4.20 4.16
CA THR A 18 -20.10 -4.88 3.55
C THR A 18 -20.20 -6.34 4.00
N VAL A 19 -21.44 -6.85 4.02
CA VAL A 19 -21.71 -8.27 4.36
C VAL A 19 -20.96 -9.21 3.40
N THR A 20 -20.93 -8.87 2.11
CA THR A 20 -20.23 -9.64 1.08
C THR A 20 -18.72 -9.71 1.34
N VAL A 21 -18.08 -8.59 1.69
CA VAL A 21 -16.64 -8.59 2.02
C VAL A 21 -16.37 -9.42 3.27
N LYS A 22 -17.14 -9.24 4.35
CA LYS A 22 -16.98 -10.04 5.58
C LYS A 22 -17.15 -11.54 5.33
N ALA A 23 -18.15 -11.92 4.54
CA ALA A 23 -18.38 -13.31 4.15
C ALA A 23 -17.20 -13.86 3.35
N HIS A 24 -16.69 -13.10 2.38
CA HIS A 24 -15.55 -13.51 1.56
C HIS A 24 -14.27 -13.67 2.38
N VAL A 25 -13.95 -12.74 3.29
CA VAL A 25 -12.76 -12.83 4.15
C VAL A 25 -12.77 -14.13 4.97
N ARG A 26 -13.92 -14.53 5.51
CA ARG A 26 -14.05 -15.80 6.26
C ARG A 26 -13.74 -17.03 5.41
N THR A 27 -14.05 -17.02 4.11
CA THR A 27 -13.70 -18.14 3.20
C THR A 27 -12.18 -18.31 3.04
N THR A 28 -11.39 -17.29 3.39
CA THR A 28 -9.92 -17.30 3.27
C THR A 28 -9.20 -17.77 4.55
N ASN A 29 -9.95 -18.26 5.56
CA ASN A 29 -9.43 -18.54 6.91
C ASN A 29 -8.85 -17.28 7.60
N SER A 30 -9.50 -16.14 7.38
CA SER A 30 -9.11 -14.86 7.98
C SER A 30 -10.27 -14.21 8.73
N GLU A 31 -9.92 -13.41 9.73
CA GLU A 31 -10.84 -12.51 10.43
C GLU A 31 -10.61 -11.06 9.98
N LEU A 32 -11.69 -10.28 9.86
CA LEU A 32 -11.61 -8.87 9.50
C LEU A 32 -11.61 -8.00 10.76
N ALA A 33 -10.50 -7.33 11.04
CA ALA A 33 -10.42 -6.25 12.03
C ALA A 33 -10.59 -4.89 11.36
N VAL A 34 -11.51 -4.07 11.88
CA VAL A 34 -11.79 -2.73 11.37
C VAL A 34 -11.26 -1.68 12.33
N ILE A 35 -10.40 -0.79 11.82
CA ILE A 35 -9.86 0.34 12.57
C ILE A 35 -10.94 1.43 12.68
N PRO A 36 -11.22 1.95 13.89
CA PRO A 36 -12.18 3.04 14.07
C PRO A 36 -11.76 4.31 13.32
N GLY A 37 -12.75 5.09 12.89
CA GLY A 37 -12.53 6.36 12.20
C GLY A 37 -11.64 7.31 13.00
N GLY A 38 -10.71 7.98 12.32
CA GLY A 38 -9.75 8.90 12.95
C GLY A 38 -8.51 8.24 13.56
N LEU A 39 -8.47 6.90 13.66
CA LEU A 39 -7.34 6.17 14.25
C LEU A 39 -6.39 5.53 13.23
N THR A 40 -6.65 5.66 11.94
CA THR A 40 -5.79 5.12 10.86
C THR A 40 -4.31 5.49 11.04
N LYS A 41 -3.99 6.74 11.37
CA LYS A 41 -2.61 7.20 11.57
C LYS A 41 -1.88 6.54 12.75
N GLU A 42 -2.62 5.99 13.70
CA GLU A 42 -2.08 5.37 14.93
C GLU A 42 -2.11 3.84 14.88
N LEU A 43 -3.16 3.27 14.25
CA LEU A 43 -3.45 1.84 14.32
C LEU A 43 -3.29 1.10 12.98
N GLN A 44 -3.14 1.81 11.85
CA GLN A 44 -2.99 1.17 10.54
C GLN A 44 -1.50 1.08 10.16
N PRO A 45 -0.89 -0.12 10.14
CA PRO A 45 0.54 -0.27 9.82
C PRO A 45 0.94 0.38 8.49
N LEU A 46 0.03 0.31 7.50
CA LEU A 46 0.23 0.93 6.20
C LEU A 46 0.45 2.45 6.33
N ASP A 47 -0.41 3.15 7.07
CA ASP A 47 -0.34 4.62 7.18
C ASP A 47 0.68 5.11 8.21
N ILE A 48 1.02 4.29 9.20
CA ILE A 48 2.05 4.62 10.19
C ILE A 48 3.43 4.78 9.54
N SER A 49 3.83 3.87 8.64
CA SER A 49 5.19 3.93 8.06
C SER A 49 5.38 3.28 6.70
N ILE A 50 4.65 2.23 6.36
CA ILE A 50 4.89 1.46 5.12
C ILE A 50 4.61 2.34 3.90
N ASN A 51 3.47 3.03 3.87
CA ASN A 51 3.07 3.94 2.80
C ASN A 51 4.08 5.07 2.61
N ARG A 52 4.66 5.61 3.68
CA ARG A 52 5.71 6.63 3.58
C ARG A 52 6.95 6.05 2.89
N SER A 53 7.45 4.90 3.35
CA SER A 53 8.63 4.26 2.78
C SER A 53 8.45 3.92 1.29
N PHE A 54 7.28 3.40 0.94
CA PHE A 54 6.89 3.09 -0.43
C PHE A 54 6.78 4.36 -1.30
N LYS A 55 6.01 5.37 -0.87
CA LYS A 55 5.75 6.60 -1.65
C LYS A 55 7.03 7.39 -1.92
N VAL A 56 8.00 7.40 -1.00
CA VAL A 56 9.31 8.05 -1.22
C VAL A 56 10.07 7.39 -2.38
N LYS A 57 10.06 6.06 -2.45
CA LYS A 57 10.75 5.31 -3.51
C LYS A 57 10.05 5.44 -4.86
N LEU A 58 8.72 5.40 -4.85
CA LEU A 58 7.90 5.64 -6.04
C LEU A 58 8.13 7.05 -6.58
N ARG A 59 8.17 8.05 -5.69
CA ARG A 59 8.47 9.44 -6.05
C ARG A 59 9.86 9.58 -6.67
N ALA A 60 10.89 8.98 -6.09
CA ALA A 60 12.24 9.03 -6.65
C ALA A 60 12.32 8.43 -8.07
N ALA A 61 11.60 7.34 -8.33
CA ALA A 61 11.52 6.75 -9.67
C ALA A 61 10.81 7.68 -10.67
N TRP A 62 9.72 8.33 -10.24
CA TRP A 62 9.02 9.33 -11.05
C TRP A 62 9.89 10.57 -11.30
N GLU A 63 10.58 11.11 -10.28
CA GLU A 63 11.47 12.26 -10.40
C GLU A 63 12.62 11.98 -11.38
N HIS A 64 13.28 10.83 -11.25
CA HIS A 64 14.32 10.40 -12.19
C HIS A 64 13.78 10.25 -13.61
N TRP A 65 12.59 9.66 -13.78
CA TRP A 65 11.97 9.58 -15.09
C TRP A 65 11.61 10.96 -15.66
N MET A 66 11.22 11.92 -14.82
CA MET A 66 10.91 13.30 -15.21
C MET A 66 12.16 14.13 -15.56
N THR A 67 13.34 13.75 -15.08
CA THR A 67 14.59 14.48 -15.34
C THR A 67 15.46 13.83 -16.42
N GLU A 68 15.39 12.50 -16.59
CA GLU A 68 16.32 11.74 -17.45
C GLU A 68 15.65 10.96 -18.57
N GLY A 69 14.33 10.80 -18.58
CA GLY A 69 13.62 10.09 -19.64
C GLY A 69 13.61 10.84 -20.99
N ASP A 70 13.51 10.09 -22.09
CA ASP A 70 13.06 10.61 -23.39
C ASP A 70 11.54 10.90 -23.29
N HIS A 71 11.15 11.88 -22.49
CA HIS A 71 9.74 12.25 -22.38
C HIS A 71 9.37 13.09 -23.60
N THR A 72 8.51 12.51 -24.41
CA THR A 72 7.93 13.19 -25.55
C THR A 72 7.03 14.33 -25.07
N PHE A 73 6.92 15.36 -25.90
CA PHE A 73 5.94 16.43 -25.72
C PHE A 73 4.78 16.22 -26.67
N THR A 74 3.57 16.48 -26.18
CA THR A 74 2.39 16.64 -27.03
C THR A 74 2.59 17.81 -27.99
N ASN A 75 1.82 17.85 -29.08
CA ASN A 75 1.87 18.92 -30.08
C ASN A 75 1.60 20.33 -29.51
N ILE A 76 1.05 20.42 -28.28
CA ILE A 76 0.80 21.68 -27.55
C ILE A 76 1.84 21.96 -26.46
N GLY A 77 2.97 21.25 -26.46
CA GLY A 77 4.09 21.46 -25.54
C GLY A 77 3.90 20.90 -24.13
N ARG A 78 2.88 20.07 -23.86
CA ARG A 78 2.74 19.36 -22.58
C ARG A 78 3.53 18.06 -22.59
N GLN A 79 4.22 17.76 -21.50
CA GLN A 79 4.91 16.48 -21.33
C GLN A 79 3.92 15.32 -21.34
N HIS A 80 4.26 14.23 -22.03
CA HIS A 80 3.46 13.01 -22.01
C HIS A 80 3.45 12.39 -20.60
N CYS A 81 2.33 11.77 -20.21
CA CYS A 81 2.27 10.97 -19.00
C CYS A 81 3.04 9.66 -19.18
N ALA A 82 3.62 9.14 -18.10
CA ALA A 82 4.16 7.78 -18.09
C ALA A 82 3.08 6.77 -18.46
N THR A 83 3.46 5.72 -19.19
CA THR A 83 2.52 4.64 -19.53
C THR A 83 2.14 3.84 -18.29
N TYR A 84 1.01 3.12 -18.33
CA TYR A 84 0.64 2.20 -17.25
C TYR A 84 1.71 1.14 -16.98
N ALA A 85 2.35 0.60 -18.03
CA ALA A 85 3.42 -0.38 -17.89
C ALA A 85 4.61 0.21 -17.10
N THR A 86 5.02 1.44 -17.42
CA THR A 86 6.08 2.16 -16.71
C THR A 86 5.70 2.40 -15.24
N MET A 87 4.46 2.85 -14.98
CA MET A 87 3.97 3.06 -13.61
C MET A 87 3.92 1.76 -12.80
N CYS A 88 3.44 0.66 -13.40
CA CYS A 88 3.43 -0.66 -12.76
C CYS A 88 4.85 -1.11 -12.40
N GLN A 89 5.83 -0.89 -13.28
CA GLN A 89 7.22 -1.23 -13.00
C GLN A 89 7.76 -0.44 -11.79
N TRP A 90 7.49 0.87 -11.72
CA TRP A 90 7.89 1.67 -10.56
C TRP A 90 7.22 1.21 -9.27
N ILE A 91 5.95 0.81 -9.31
CA ILE A 91 5.24 0.27 -8.14
C ILE A 91 5.93 -1.01 -7.65
N VAL A 92 6.22 -1.95 -8.56
CA VAL A 92 6.90 -3.21 -8.24
C VAL A 92 8.28 -2.94 -7.63
N ASP A 93 9.07 -2.05 -8.25
CA ASP A 93 10.42 -1.77 -7.79
C ASP A 93 10.46 -0.96 -6.49
N ALA A 94 9.52 -0.03 -6.29
CA ALA A 94 9.34 0.68 -5.03
C ALA A 94 8.98 -0.27 -3.89
N TRP A 95 8.09 -1.24 -4.15
CA TRP A 95 7.71 -2.26 -3.16
C TRP A 95 8.88 -3.17 -2.78
N LYS A 96 9.64 -3.68 -3.77
CA LYS A 96 10.84 -4.51 -3.53
C LYS A 96 11.87 -3.84 -2.62
N LYS A 97 11.95 -2.51 -2.67
CA LYS A 97 12.86 -1.70 -1.86
C LYS A 97 12.33 -1.44 -0.44
N VAL A 98 11.06 -1.72 -0.13
CA VAL A 98 10.53 -1.61 1.25
C VAL A 98 11.09 -2.77 2.08
N SER A 99 11.80 -2.46 3.16
CA SER A 99 12.41 -3.51 3.98
C SER A 99 11.39 -4.26 4.83
N VAL A 100 11.57 -5.57 4.97
CA VAL A 100 10.80 -6.42 5.87
C VAL A 100 10.85 -5.88 7.31
N SER A 101 12.01 -5.39 7.75
CA SER A 101 12.18 -4.78 9.08
C SER A 101 11.31 -3.54 9.29
N SER A 102 11.05 -2.75 8.23
CA SER A 102 10.15 -1.60 8.27
C SER A 102 8.70 -2.05 8.42
N VAL A 103 8.30 -3.12 7.73
CA VAL A 103 6.96 -3.72 7.86
C VAL A 103 6.75 -4.24 9.28
N ILE A 104 7.68 -5.05 9.82
CA ILE A 104 7.58 -5.56 11.19
C ILE A 104 7.46 -4.42 12.21
N ARG A 105 8.27 -3.36 12.05
CA ARG A 105 8.23 -2.19 12.95
C ARG A 105 6.90 -1.45 12.85
N ALA A 106 6.29 -1.36 11.66
CA ALA A 106 4.99 -0.74 11.47
C ALA A 106 3.89 -1.46 12.25
N PHE A 107 3.86 -2.79 12.16
CA PHE A 107 2.91 -3.64 12.89
C PHE A 107 3.12 -3.52 14.40
N ARG A 108 4.37 -3.59 14.88
CA ARG A 108 4.70 -3.37 16.31
C ARG A 108 4.24 -2.00 16.80
N LYS A 109 4.46 -0.94 16.01
CA LYS A 109 4.05 0.42 16.38
C LYS A 109 2.52 0.59 16.42
N ALA A 110 1.80 -0.16 15.59
CA ALA A 110 0.35 -0.22 15.63
C ALA A 110 -0.21 -1.08 16.79
N GLY A 111 0.66 -1.64 17.65
CA GLY A 111 0.25 -2.56 18.72
C GLY A 111 -0.16 -3.96 18.22
N ILE A 112 0.14 -4.30 16.97
CA ILE A 112 -0.18 -5.59 16.37
C ILE A 112 1.08 -6.45 16.43
N THR A 113 1.18 -7.26 17.48
CA THR A 113 2.31 -8.16 17.74
C THR A 113 1.82 -9.58 17.89
N THR A 114 2.65 -10.54 17.46
CA THR A 114 2.51 -11.92 17.91
C THR A 114 3.05 -12.00 19.34
N GLU A 115 2.31 -12.63 20.25
CA GLU A 115 2.85 -13.07 21.54
C GLU A 115 4.03 -14.04 21.33
#